data_AF-A0AAV2QUL2-F1
#
_entry.id   AF-A0AAV2QUL2-F1
#
_cell.length_a   1.000
_cell.length_b   1.000
_cell.length_c   1.000
_cell.angle_alpha   90.00
_cell.angle_beta   90.00
_cell.angle_gamma   90.00
#
_symmetry.space_group_name_H-M   'P 1'
#
loop_
_entity.id
_entity.type
_entity.pdbx_description
1 polymer ?
#
loop_
_entity_poly.entity_id
_entity_poly.type
_entity_poly.pdbx_seq_one_letter_code
_entity_poly.pdbx_strand_id
1 'polypeptide(L)'
;LIKMAQRLWPTVQALGRSLLNNRSEIVQQGAKAYNVNFHPCHQQHTLQNNLQDHTPWAQRVTRTARGSFNKVVARSLNSGTVLFVRDFQDTENEHAHAILRSLPAYNATTVTNNDNTNQHPGYLEYFYHNGMKDWNRCSPQEVANTFIALSQQCRFRPMDLENFQNSELCTALTAKLSWLSDAQLLRVLSSLALWPPTSATTTPNFVALWNGLDQTCTERMGRWHIQQMFLVADHWYALR
;
A
#
# COMPACT_ATOMS: atom_id res chain seq x y z
N LEU A 1 -2.38 4.55 18.51
CA LEU A 1 -2.02 3.64 17.39
C LEU A 1 -2.58 4.03 16.02
N ILE A 2 -3.55 4.95 15.88
CA ILE A 2 -4.30 5.19 14.62
C ILE A 2 -3.59 6.09 13.56
N LYS A 3 -2.47 6.76 13.88
CA LYS A 3 -1.97 7.86 13.02
C LYS A 3 -1.08 7.47 11.81
N MET A 4 -0.59 6.24 11.69
CA MET A 4 0.16 5.81 10.47
C MET A 4 -0.63 4.94 9.52
N ALA A 5 -1.80 4.43 9.94
CA ALA A 5 -2.79 3.87 9.03
C ALA A 5 -3.24 4.87 7.94
N GLN A 6 -2.87 6.16 8.06
CA GLN A 6 -3.34 7.26 7.23
C GLN A 6 -2.59 7.46 5.90
N ARG A 7 -1.52 6.73 5.62
CA ARG A 7 -0.88 6.74 4.29
C ARG A 7 -1.20 5.41 3.61
N LEU A 8 -2.24 5.40 2.79
CA LEU A 8 -2.32 4.53 1.61
C LEU A 8 -0.91 4.46 0.99
N TRP A 9 -0.29 3.28 1.03
CA TRP A 9 1.14 3.13 0.78
C TRP A 9 1.49 3.67 -0.60
N PRO A 10 2.59 4.44 -0.78
CA PRO A 10 3.03 4.85 -2.10
C PRO A 10 3.11 3.66 -3.06
N THR A 11 3.58 2.51 -2.57
CA THR A 11 3.54 1.24 -3.29
C THR A 11 2.12 0.85 -3.71
N VAL A 12 1.14 0.75 -2.81
CA VAL A 12 -0.25 0.37 -3.16
C VAL A 12 -0.97 1.42 -4.00
N GLN A 13 -0.73 2.71 -3.76
CA GLN A 13 -1.23 3.78 -4.61
C GLN A 13 -0.63 3.71 -6.01
N ALA A 14 0.65 3.42 -6.12
CA ALA A 14 1.33 3.25 -7.39
C ALA A 14 0.87 1.97 -8.11
N LEU A 15 0.56 0.89 -7.38
CA LEU A 15 -0.13 -0.29 -7.92
C LEU A 15 -1.51 0.08 -8.48
N GLY A 16 -2.32 0.79 -7.70
CA GLY A 16 -3.62 1.28 -8.15
C GLY A 16 -3.52 2.11 -9.42
N ARG A 17 -2.56 3.04 -9.48
CA ARG A 17 -2.30 3.88 -10.67
C ARG A 17 -1.78 3.07 -11.86
N SER A 18 -0.87 2.12 -11.64
CA SER A 18 -0.34 1.24 -12.68
C SER A 18 -1.44 0.37 -13.30
N LEU A 19 -2.31 -0.21 -12.47
CA LEU A 19 -3.47 -0.98 -12.92
C LEU A 19 -4.50 -0.11 -13.65
N LEU A 20 -4.75 1.11 -13.19
CA LEU A 20 -5.66 2.04 -13.86
C LEU A 20 -5.13 2.49 -15.23
N ASN A 21 -3.83 2.72 -15.35
CA ASN A 21 -3.20 3.06 -16.63
C ASN A 21 -3.30 1.90 -17.63
N ASN A 22 -3.10 0.65 -17.16
CA ASN A 22 -3.27 -0.55 -18.00
C ASN A 22 -4.74 -0.90 -18.30
N ARG A 23 -5.70 -0.44 -17.49
CA ARG A 23 -7.14 -0.62 -17.75
C ARG A 23 -7.61 0.14 -19.00
N SER A 24 -6.92 1.22 -19.40
CA SER A 24 -7.28 1.93 -20.64
C SER A 24 -7.13 1.03 -21.88
N GLU A 25 -6.13 0.15 -21.92
CA GLU A 25 -5.97 -0.85 -22.99
C GLU A 25 -6.98 -2.00 -22.87
N ILE A 26 -7.24 -2.50 -21.66
CA ILE A 26 -8.20 -3.61 -21.45
C ILE A 26 -9.62 -3.18 -21.78
N VAL A 27 -10.03 -1.96 -21.41
CA VAL A 27 -11.35 -1.41 -21.78
C VAL A 27 -11.43 -1.15 -23.30
N GLN A 28 -10.33 -0.71 -23.94
CA GLN A 28 -10.29 -0.55 -25.40
C GLN A 28 -10.32 -1.89 -26.15
N GLN A 29 -9.69 -2.95 -25.61
CA GLN A 29 -9.75 -4.29 -26.19
C GLN A 29 -11.11 -4.95 -25.95
N GLY A 30 -11.73 -4.73 -24.79
CA GLY A 30 -13.11 -5.14 -24.51
C GLY A 30 -14.13 -4.46 -25.44
N ALA A 31 -14.00 -3.15 -25.68
CA ALA A 31 -14.87 -2.42 -26.61
C ALA A 31 -14.71 -2.89 -28.06
N LYS A 32 -13.51 -3.34 -28.47
CA LYS A 32 -13.28 -3.95 -29.80
C LYS A 32 -13.85 -5.37 -29.91
N ALA A 33 -13.80 -6.15 -28.82
CA ALA A 33 -14.35 -7.51 -28.78
C ALA A 33 -15.89 -7.54 -28.83
N TYR A 34 -16.56 -6.50 -28.33
CA TYR A 34 -18.02 -6.37 -28.39
C TYR A 34 -18.55 -5.72 -29.68
N ASN A 35 -17.68 -5.30 -30.60
CA ASN A 35 -18.06 -4.71 -31.89
C ASN A 35 -17.92 -5.70 -33.06
N VAL A 36 -18.16 -6.99 -32.81
CA VAL A 36 -18.24 -8.02 -33.85
C VAL A 36 -19.70 -8.16 -34.31
N ASN A 37 -19.99 -7.50 -35.44
CA ASN A 37 -21.05 -7.78 -36.41
C ASN A 37 -22.44 -8.16 -35.87
N PHE A 38 -23.26 -7.14 -35.59
CA PHE A 38 -24.68 -7.21 -35.94
C PHE A 38 -24.89 -6.49 -37.26
N HIS A 39 -25.16 -7.27 -38.32
CA HIS A 39 -25.69 -6.74 -39.58
C HIS A 39 -27.16 -6.32 -39.38
N PRO A 40 -27.53 -5.04 -39.56
CA PRO A 40 -28.93 -4.67 -39.69
C PRO A 40 -29.30 -4.71 -41.17
N CYS A 41 -30.22 -5.61 -41.51
CA CYS A 41 -30.96 -5.55 -42.74
C CYS A 41 -32.02 -4.44 -42.62
N HIS A 42 -32.04 -3.58 -43.64
CA HIS A 42 -33.17 -2.81 -44.15
C HIS A 42 -33.67 -1.50 -43.50
N GLN A 43 -33.79 -0.55 -44.44
CA GLN A 43 -34.83 0.44 -44.69
C GLN A 43 -34.72 1.83 -44.05
N GLN A 44 -34.45 2.76 -44.97
CA GLN A 44 -34.56 4.21 -44.86
C GLN A 44 -36.01 4.60 -44.56
N HIS A 45 -36.20 5.45 -43.54
CA HIS A 45 -37.26 6.45 -43.55
C HIS A 45 -36.75 7.72 -42.85
N THR A 46 -36.55 8.76 -43.64
CA THR A 46 -36.30 10.14 -43.23
C THR A 46 -37.52 10.73 -42.54
N LEU A 47 -37.38 11.13 -41.28
CA LEU A 47 -38.17 12.18 -40.66
C LEU A 47 -37.24 13.04 -39.77
N GLN A 48 -37.08 14.29 -40.18
CA GLN A 48 -36.51 15.37 -39.38
C GLN A 48 -37.38 15.58 -38.14
N ASN A 49 -36.78 15.66 -36.96
CA ASN A 49 -37.34 16.43 -35.85
C ASN A 49 -36.22 17.05 -35.02
N ASN A 50 -36.22 18.38 -35.03
CA ASN A 50 -35.49 19.26 -34.12
C ASN A 50 -35.90 18.97 -32.67
N LEU A 51 -34.94 18.73 -31.79
CA LEU A 51 -35.08 19.04 -30.37
C LEU A 51 -33.73 19.47 -29.80
N GLN A 52 -33.56 20.79 -29.71
CA GLN A 52 -32.51 21.43 -28.94
C GLN A 52 -32.91 21.40 -27.47
N ASP A 53 -32.29 20.53 -26.66
CA ASP A 53 -32.35 20.66 -25.20
C ASP A 53 -31.17 21.50 -24.71
N HIS A 54 -31.47 22.78 -24.50
CA HIS A 54 -30.67 23.72 -23.75
C HIS A 54 -30.85 23.46 -22.24
N THR A 55 -29.81 23.01 -21.55
CA THR A 55 -29.72 23.11 -20.09
C THR A 55 -29.21 24.50 -19.69
N PRO A 56 -29.95 25.29 -18.87
CA PRO A 56 -29.46 26.57 -18.38
C PRO A 56 -28.82 26.43 -16.99
N TRP A 57 -27.49 26.43 -16.92
CA TRP A 57 -26.79 26.85 -15.70
C TRP A 57 -26.73 28.38 -15.67
N ALA A 58 -27.84 29.01 -15.29
CA ALA A 58 -27.88 30.44 -15.09
C ALA A 58 -27.19 30.80 -13.77
N GLN A 59 -25.91 31.19 -13.82
CA GLN A 59 -25.27 31.96 -12.76
C GLN A 59 -26.00 33.30 -12.63
N ARG A 60 -26.69 33.49 -11.51
CA ARG A 60 -27.37 34.74 -11.19
C ARG A 60 -26.34 35.79 -10.78
N VAL A 61 -25.87 36.58 -11.74
CA VAL A 61 -25.04 37.78 -11.48
C VAL A 61 -25.97 38.93 -11.13
N THR A 62 -26.14 39.21 -9.84
CA THR A 62 -26.81 40.42 -9.36
C THR A 62 -25.88 41.61 -9.53
N ARG A 63 -26.11 42.43 -10.56
CA ARG A 63 -25.48 43.75 -10.69
C ARG A 63 -26.24 44.77 -9.85
N THR A 64 -25.68 45.17 -8.73
CA THR A 64 -26.15 46.35 -7.98
C THR A 64 -25.49 47.60 -8.56
N ALA A 65 -26.28 48.47 -9.18
CA ALA A 65 -25.81 49.75 -9.67
C ALA A 65 -25.71 50.76 -8.52
N ARG A 66 -24.54 50.84 -7.87
CA ARG A 66 -23.90 52.07 -7.39
C ARG A 66 -22.63 51.72 -6.63
N GLY A 67 -21.57 52.47 -6.91
CA GLY A 67 -20.20 52.22 -6.50
C GLY A 67 -20.04 51.86 -5.02
N SER A 68 -19.54 50.66 -4.79
CA SER A 68 -18.82 50.27 -3.59
C SER A 68 -17.98 49.07 -3.98
N PHE A 69 -16.67 49.13 -3.74
CA PHE A 69 -15.77 48.00 -3.95
C PHE A 69 -16.20 46.89 -2.98
N ASN A 70 -17.07 45.99 -3.44
CA ASN A 70 -17.31 44.73 -2.77
C ASN A 70 -16.01 43.92 -2.87
N LYS A 71 -15.16 44.08 -1.86
CA LYS A 71 -14.08 43.15 -1.57
C LYS A 71 -14.77 41.81 -1.36
N VAL A 72 -14.79 40.99 -2.41
CA VAL A 72 -15.26 39.61 -2.34
C VAL A 72 -14.31 38.93 -1.38
N VAL A 73 -14.70 38.88 -0.11
CA VAL A 73 -14.09 38.00 0.87
C VAL A 73 -14.57 36.62 0.46
N ALA A 74 -13.87 36.02 -0.50
CA ALA A 74 -13.94 34.60 -0.76
C ALA A 74 -13.47 33.93 0.53
N ARG A 75 -14.43 33.60 1.40
CA ARG A 75 -14.17 32.70 2.52
C ARG A 75 -13.88 31.35 1.88
N SER A 76 -12.60 31.05 1.73
CA SER A 76 -12.11 29.74 1.30
C SER A 76 -12.63 28.69 2.29
N LEU A 77 -13.72 28.02 1.93
CA LEU A 77 -14.26 26.86 2.64
C LEU A 77 -13.57 25.55 2.18
N ASN A 78 -12.30 25.62 1.77
CA ASN A 78 -11.61 24.49 1.13
C ASN A 78 -10.68 23.69 2.07
N SER A 79 -10.65 23.96 3.38
CA SER A 79 -9.76 23.24 4.30
C SER A 79 -10.43 22.13 5.14
N GLY A 80 -11.76 22.01 5.13
CA GLY A 80 -12.46 20.96 5.89
C GLY A 80 -12.60 19.64 5.13
N THR A 81 -12.90 19.69 3.82
CA THR A 81 -13.26 18.50 3.03
C THR A 81 -12.08 17.53 2.84
N VAL A 82 -10.84 18.03 2.82
CA VAL A 82 -9.66 17.20 2.55
C VAL A 82 -9.39 16.17 3.66
N LEU A 83 -9.70 16.50 4.93
CA LEU A 83 -9.49 15.57 6.04
C LEU A 83 -10.51 14.41 6.02
N PHE A 84 -11.78 14.71 5.75
CA PHE A 84 -12.82 13.68 5.69
C PHE A 84 -12.68 12.72 4.51
N VAL A 85 -12.16 13.20 3.36
CA VAL A 85 -11.92 12.33 2.19
C VAL A 85 -10.84 11.29 2.49
N ARG A 86 -9.83 11.63 3.30
CA ARG A 86 -8.71 10.74 3.62
C ARG A 86 -9.11 9.64 4.60
N ASP A 87 -9.78 10.00 5.70
CA ASP A 87 -10.24 9.02 6.68
C ASP A 87 -11.26 8.05 6.06
N PHE A 88 -12.10 8.53 5.13
CA PHE A 88 -13.03 7.68 4.38
C PHE A 88 -12.30 6.63 3.52
N GLN A 89 -11.28 7.03 2.76
CA GLN A 89 -10.51 6.12 1.90
C GLN A 89 -9.83 4.99 2.70
N ASP A 90 -9.30 5.29 3.88
CA ASP A 90 -8.64 4.25 4.68
C ASP A 90 -9.64 3.22 5.21
N THR A 91 -10.82 3.66 5.66
CA THR A 91 -11.91 2.75 6.07
C THR A 91 -12.46 1.93 4.90
N GLU A 92 -12.53 2.50 3.71
CA GLU A 92 -12.99 1.81 2.49
C GLU A 92 -12.00 0.72 2.08
N ASN A 93 -10.69 1.01 2.09
CA ASN A 93 -9.67 0.02 1.74
C ASN A 93 -9.62 -1.13 2.74
N GLU A 94 -9.77 -0.83 4.03
CA GLU A 94 -9.84 -1.86 5.08
C GLU A 94 -11.09 -2.73 4.91
N HIS A 95 -12.24 -2.12 4.67
CA HIS A 95 -13.49 -2.82 4.40
C HIS A 95 -13.40 -3.69 3.14
N ALA A 96 -12.83 -3.17 2.04
CA ALA A 96 -12.63 -3.93 0.81
C ALA A 96 -11.72 -5.13 1.04
N HIS A 97 -10.60 -4.95 1.75
CA HIS A 97 -9.69 -6.04 2.08
C HIS A 97 -10.33 -7.08 3.03
N ALA A 98 -11.15 -6.64 4.00
CA ALA A 98 -11.91 -7.54 4.86
C ALA A 98 -12.92 -8.38 4.07
N ILE A 99 -13.63 -7.77 3.10
CA ILE A 99 -14.49 -8.52 2.17
C ILE A 99 -13.68 -9.54 1.37
N LEU A 100 -12.53 -9.15 0.81
CA LEU A 100 -11.69 -10.08 0.05
C LEU A 100 -11.25 -11.26 0.92
N ARG A 101 -10.78 -11.02 2.15
CA ARG A 101 -10.42 -12.10 3.10
C ARG A 101 -11.57 -13.02 3.47
N SER A 102 -12.81 -12.55 3.41
CA SER A 102 -13.97 -13.42 3.66
C SER A 102 -14.21 -14.44 2.54
N LEU A 103 -13.63 -14.23 1.35
CA LEU A 103 -13.75 -15.15 0.21
C LEU A 103 -12.78 -16.33 0.38
N PRO A 104 -13.24 -17.60 0.41
CA PRO A 104 -12.37 -18.76 0.63
C PRO A 104 -11.19 -18.85 -0.36
N ALA A 105 -11.43 -18.52 -1.63
CA ALA A 105 -10.40 -18.56 -2.66
C ALA A 105 -9.28 -17.54 -2.43
N TYR A 106 -9.62 -16.33 -1.97
CA TYR A 106 -8.63 -15.30 -1.68
C TYR A 106 -7.91 -15.61 -0.37
N ASN A 107 -8.64 -16.02 0.67
CA ASN A 107 -8.06 -16.41 1.97
C ASN A 107 -7.03 -17.54 1.85
N ALA A 108 -7.23 -18.47 0.91
CA ALA A 108 -6.26 -19.54 0.60
C ALA A 108 -4.97 -19.05 -0.08
N THR A 109 -4.98 -17.83 -0.64
CA THR A 109 -3.83 -17.21 -1.32
C THR A 109 -3.17 -16.10 -0.50
N THR A 110 -3.89 -15.54 0.46
CA THR A 110 -3.33 -14.52 1.35
C THR A 110 -2.35 -15.13 2.34
N VAL A 111 -1.39 -14.31 2.76
CA VAL A 111 -0.49 -14.64 3.86
C VAL A 111 -1.31 -14.77 5.14
N THR A 112 -1.61 -16.00 5.54
CA THR A 112 -2.18 -16.24 6.86
C THR A 112 -1.06 -16.08 7.89
N ASN A 113 -1.34 -15.45 9.03
CA ASN A 113 -0.34 -15.26 10.09
C ASN A 113 0.24 -16.59 10.62
N ASN A 114 -0.40 -17.73 10.29
CA ASN A 114 -0.06 -19.04 10.83
C ASN A 114 0.76 -19.93 9.89
N ASP A 115 0.74 -19.76 8.56
CA ASP A 115 1.33 -20.77 7.66
C ASP A 115 2.86 -20.77 7.56
N ASN A 116 3.54 -19.70 8.00
CA ASN A 116 5.01 -19.65 8.02
C ASN A 116 5.64 -20.40 9.22
N THR A 117 4.87 -21.20 9.96
CA THR A 117 5.31 -21.88 11.20
C THR A 117 6.04 -23.20 11.01
N ASN A 118 5.98 -23.82 9.83
CA ASN A 118 6.42 -25.22 9.68
C ASN A 118 7.88 -25.43 9.26
N GLN A 119 8.72 -24.38 9.26
CA GLN A 119 10.16 -24.54 8.98
C GLN A 119 11.03 -24.05 10.14
N HIS A 120 11.55 -25.05 10.86
CA HIS A 120 12.68 -25.09 11.79
C HIS A 120 12.56 -24.45 13.18
N PRO A 121 12.01 -25.20 14.15
CA PRO A 121 12.30 -25.00 15.57
C PRO A 121 13.75 -25.36 15.96
N GLY A 122 14.57 -25.90 15.05
CA GLY A 122 15.89 -26.49 15.37
C GLY A 122 17.07 -25.52 15.45
N TYR A 123 16.92 -24.24 15.08
CA TYR A 123 18.04 -23.27 15.00
C TYR A 123 17.96 -22.12 16.01
N LEU A 124 16.94 -22.08 16.86
CA LEU A 124 16.64 -20.90 17.68
C LEU A 124 17.54 -20.73 18.92
N GLU A 125 18.27 -21.76 19.33
CA GLU A 125 19.01 -21.75 20.60
C GLU A 125 20.42 -21.12 20.48
N TYR A 126 21.01 -21.04 19.28
CA TYR A 126 22.42 -20.64 19.10
C TYR A 126 22.67 -19.15 18.81
N PHE A 127 21.63 -18.35 18.53
CA PHE A 127 21.82 -16.96 18.10
C PHE A 127 21.88 -15.92 19.23
N TYR A 128 21.62 -16.32 20.48
CA TYR A 128 21.69 -15.41 21.65
C TYR A 128 23.11 -15.19 22.21
N HIS A 129 24.16 -15.49 21.44
CA HIS A 129 25.49 -14.95 21.72
C HIS A 129 25.61 -13.54 21.11
N ASN A 130 24.85 -12.62 21.70
CA ASN A 130 24.83 -11.19 21.40
C ASN A 130 26.07 -10.49 22.00
N GLY A 131 27.26 -11.03 21.73
CA GLY A 131 28.50 -10.27 21.86
C GLY A 131 28.61 -9.36 20.65
N MET A 132 28.96 -8.09 20.87
CA MET A 132 29.17 -7.00 19.88
C MET A 132 29.53 -7.50 18.48
N LYS A 133 28.53 -7.91 17.70
CA LYS A 133 28.74 -8.39 16.34
C LYS A 133 28.81 -7.16 15.46
N ASP A 134 29.92 -7.00 14.74
CA ASP A 134 30.07 -5.89 13.79
C ASP A 134 29.18 -6.14 12.56
N TRP A 135 27.92 -5.70 12.65
CA TRP A 135 26.91 -5.84 11.60
C TRP A 135 27.29 -5.13 10.29
N ASN A 136 28.27 -4.22 10.32
CA ASN A 136 28.76 -3.57 9.11
C ASN A 136 29.61 -4.51 8.26
N ARG A 137 30.30 -5.48 8.87
CA ARG A 137 31.11 -6.50 8.18
C ARG A 137 30.30 -7.69 7.69
N CYS A 138 29.07 -7.84 8.18
CA CYS A 138 28.20 -8.96 7.83
C CYS A 138 27.61 -8.78 6.42
N SER A 139 27.36 -9.90 5.73
CA SER A 139 26.69 -9.86 4.43
C SER A 139 25.22 -9.40 4.55
N PRO A 140 24.61 -8.80 3.50
CA PRO A 140 23.19 -8.45 3.51
C PRO A 140 22.27 -9.62 3.89
N GLN A 141 22.56 -10.81 3.36
CA GLN A 141 21.79 -12.02 3.62
C GLN A 141 21.91 -12.46 5.09
N GLU A 142 23.09 -12.37 5.68
CA GLU A 142 23.32 -12.70 7.08
C GLU A 142 22.57 -11.76 8.01
N VAL A 143 22.62 -10.44 7.73
CA VAL A 143 21.89 -9.42 8.50
C VAL A 143 20.37 -9.66 8.41
N ALA A 144 19.84 -9.89 7.20
CA ALA A 144 18.43 -10.18 7.00
C ALA A 144 17.98 -11.48 7.68
N ASN A 145 18.74 -12.58 7.51
CA ASN A 145 18.42 -13.86 8.14
C ASN A 145 18.46 -13.76 9.67
N THR A 146 19.38 -12.98 10.23
CA THR A 146 19.45 -12.76 11.68
C THR A 146 18.24 -11.98 12.18
N PHE A 147 17.83 -10.92 11.48
CA PHE A 147 16.61 -10.19 11.80
C PHE A 147 15.37 -11.09 11.73
N ILE A 148 15.23 -11.89 10.67
CA ILE A 148 14.13 -12.86 10.51
C ILE A 148 14.11 -13.86 11.66
N ALA A 149 15.26 -14.39 12.07
CA ALA A 149 15.35 -15.33 13.18
C ALA A 149 14.94 -14.68 14.52
N LEU A 150 15.37 -13.44 14.78
CA LEU A 150 14.95 -12.69 15.98
C LEU A 150 13.46 -12.36 15.97
N SER A 151 12.92 -11.94 14.82
CA SER A 151 11.49 -11.74 14.62
C SER A 151 10.68 -12.99 14.96
N GLN A 152 11.16 -14.17 14.58
CA GLN A 152 10.47 -15.44 14.89
C GLN A 152 10.49 -15.73 16.40
N GLN A 153 11.56 -15.37 17.10
CA GLN A 153 11.62 -15.49 18.56
C GLN A 153 10.62 -14.59 19.27
N CYS A 154 10.25 -13.44 18.69
CA CYS A 154 9.24 -12.53 19.26
C CYS A 154 7.88 -13.21 19.52
N ARG A 155 7.57 -14.32 18.83
CA ARG A 155 6.36 -15.12 19.06
C ARG A 155 6.33 -15.80 20.44
N PHE A 156 7.49 -16.22 20.93
CA PHE A 156 7.61 -16.92 22.21
C PHE A 156 8.11 -16.00 23.33
N ARG A 157 8.99 -15.06 22.96
CA ARG A 157 9.60 -14.09 23.85
C ARG A 157 9.45 -12.71 23.21
N PRO A 158 8.39 -11.96 23.54
CA PRO A 158 8.21 -10.60 23.06
C PRO A 158 9.46 -9.76 23.33
N MET A 159 10.06 -9.22 22.28
CA MET A 159 11.21 -8.32 22.35
C MET A 159 10.81 -6.94 21.84
N ASP A 160 11.40 -5.89 22.41
CA ASP A 160 11.23 -4.54 21.91
C ASP A 160 12.19 -4.29 20.74
N LEU A 161 11.64 -3.90 19.59
CA LEU A 161 12.41 -3.51 18.40
C LEU A 161 13.30 -2.28 18.69
N GLU A 162 12.87 -1.43 19.62
CA GLU A 162 13.59 -0.21 20.02
C GLU A 162 14.66 -0.44 21.09
N ASN A 163 14.82 -1.68 21.56
CA ASN A 163 15.91 -2.03 22.46
C ASN A 163 17.26 -1.74 21.78
N PHE A 164 18.18 -1.11 22.52
CA PHE A 164 19.54 -0.80 22.06
C PHE A 164 20.25 -2.02 21.44
N GLN A 165 20.03 -3.22 21.99
CA GLN A 165 20.59 -4.47 21.47
C GLN A 165 20.17 -4.79 20.02
N ASN A 166 19.00 -4.32 19.61
CA ASN A 166 18.45 -4.52 18.26
C ASN A 166 18.74 -3.33 17.34
N SER A 167 19.10 -2.16 17.88
CA SER A 167 19.25 -0.93 17.10
C SER A 167 20.38 -1.01 16.07
N GLU A 168 21.53 -1.59 16.44
CA GLU A 168 22.64 -1.79 15.50
C GLU A 168 22.26 -2.73 14.35
N LEU A 169 21.52 -3.81 14.66
CA LEU A 169 21.01 -4.73 13.65
C LEU A 169 20.00 -4.04 12.72
N CYS A 170 19.05 -3.27 13.27
CA CYS A 170 18.04 -2.54 12.49
C CYS A 170 18.69 -1.50 11.58
N THR A 171 19.71 -0.80 12.07
CA THR A 171 20.49 0.18 11.31
C THR A 171 21.24 -0.50 10.16
N ALA A 172 21.93 -1.59 10.45
CA ALA A 172 22.68 -2.35 9.45
C ALA A 172 21.76 -3.00 8.40
N LEU A 173 20.58 -3.48 8.81
CA LEU A 173 19.57 -4.05 7.93
C LEU A 173 19.02 -2.97 7.00
N THR A 174 18.60 -1.82 7.55
CA THR A 174 18.06 -0.69 6.77
C THR A 174 19.05 -0.24 5.70
N ALA A 175 20.34 -0.11 6.06
CA ALA A 175 21.39 0.23 5.12
C ALA A 175 21.56 -0.82 4.01
N LYS A 176 21.18 -2.08 4.25
CA LYS A 176 21.41 -3.22 3.35
C LYS A 176 20.20 -3.71 2.55
N LEU A 177 19.03 -3.11 2.73
CA LEU A 177 17.78 -3.55 2.08
C LEU A 177 17.88 -3.59 0.54
N SER A 178 18.54 -2.60 -0.06
CA SER A 178 18.67 -2.49 -1.52
C SER A 178 19.48 -3.65 -2.15
N TRP A 179 20.30 -4.36 -1.37
CA TRP A 179 21.09 -5.52 -1.83
C TRP A 179 20.40 -6.88 -1.60
N LEU A 180 19.24 -6.92 -0.95
CA LEU A 180 18.51 -8.17 -0.72
C LEU A 180 17.87 -8.68 -2.00
N SER A 181 17.71 -10.00 -2.16
CA SER A 181 16.81 -10.56 -3.19
C SER A 181 15.35 -10.24 -2.87
N ASP A 182 14.44 -10.27 -3.86
CA ASP A 182 13.01 -10.01 -3.64
C ASP A 182 12.37 -10.96 -2.63
N ALA A 183 12.76 -12.24 -2.65
CA ALA A 183 12.32 -13.23 -1.67
C ALA A 183 12.79 -12.88 -0.25
N GLN A 184 14.04 -12.43 -0.08
CA GLN A 184 14.56 -11.99 1.22
C GLN A 184 13.90 -10.71 1.70
N LEU A 185 13.67 -9.74 0.81
CA LEU A 185 12.97 -8.50 1.12
C LEU A 185 11.55 -8.79 1.66
N LEU A 186 10.82 -9.70 1.01
CA LEU A 186 9.49 -10.13 1.44
C LEU A 186 9.50 -10.88 2.78
N ARG A 187 10.53 -11.70 3.02
CA ARG A 187 10.72 -12.37 4.32
C ARG A 187 11.01 -11.37 5.44
N VAL A 188 11.81 -10.34 5.19
CA VAL A 188 12.03 -9.26 6.16
C VAL A 188 10.73 -8.51 6.44
N LEU A 189 9.96 -8.17 5.39
CA LEU A 189 8.68 -7.49 5.52
C LEU A 189 7.67 -8.29 6.36
N SER A 190 7.50 -9.59 6.08
CA SER A 190 6.64 -10.47 6.91
C SER A 190 7.15 -10.60 8.33
N SER A 191 8.47 -10.67 8.51
CA SER A 191 9.09 -10.81 9.82
C SER A 191 8.94 -9.56 10.70
N LEU A 192 8.77 -8.39 10.09
CA LEU A 192 8.47 -7.16 10.83
C LEU A 192 7.12 -7.24 11.56
N ALA A 193 6.14 -7.96 11.00
CA ALA A 193 4.80 -8.15 11.61
C ALA A 193 4.82 -9.08 12.84
N LEU A 194 5.93 -9.77 13.09
CA LEU A 194 6.08 -10.65 14.25
C LEU A 194 6.55 -9.90 15.51
N TRP A 195 7.01 -8.66 15.36
CA TRP A 195 7.41 -7.85 16.51
C TRP A 195 6.18 -7.34 17.25
N PRO A 196 6.26 -7.22 18.59
CA PRO A 196 5.23 -6.54 19.37
C PRO A 196 5.02 -5.11 18.87
N PRO A 197 3.80 -4.56 18.99
CA PRO A 197 3.53 -3.17 18.66
C PRO A 197 4.45 -2.23 19.44
N THR A 198 5.05 -1.28 18.74
CA THR A 198 5.90 -0.24 19.36
C THR A 198 5.04 0.79 20.10
N SER A 199 5.65 1.49 21.07
CA SER A 199 4.96 2.51 21.89
C SER A 199 4.35 3.64 21.05
N ALA A 200 4.99 3.95 19.93
CA ALA A 200 4.52 4.89 18.94
C ALA A 200 4.94 4.43 17.54
N THR A 201 4.12 4.76 16.55
CA THR A 201 4.43 4.48 15.14
C THR A 201 5.66 5.26 14.65
N THR A 202 6.06 6.30 15.37
CA THR A 202 7.21 7.17 15.05
C THR A 202 8.51 6.73 15.76
N THR A 203 8.55 5.52 16.28
CA THR A 203 9.74 4.97 16.92
C THR A 203 10.87 4.78 15.90
N PRO A 204 12.13 5.10 16.25
CA PRO A 204 13.18 5.30 15.27
C PRO A 204 13.54 4.04 14.48
N ASN A 205 13.70 2.88 15.13
CA ASN A 205 14.06 1.65 14.42
C ASN A 205 12.90 1.18 13.53
N PHE A 206 11.67 1.22 14.04
CA PHE A 206 10.48 0.88 13.24
C PHE A 206 10.35 1.78 12.01
N VAL A 207 10.44 3.11 12.17
CA VAL A 207 10.33 4.07 11.06
C VAL A 207 11.43 3.88 10.02
N ALA A 208 12.67 3.66 10.46
CA ALA A 208 13.79 3.45 9.57
C ALA A 208 13.60 2.19 8.71
N LEU A 209 13.24 1.07 9.34
CA LEU A 209 12.95 -0.19 8.64
C LEU A 209 11.75 -0.04 7.71
N TRP A 210 10.66 0.54 8.20
CA TRP A 210 9.45 0.76 7.43
C TRP A 210 9.73 1.57 6.16
N ASN A 211 10.35 2.75 6.30
CA ASN A 211 10.64 3.63 5.17
C ASN A 211 11.64 2.97 4.20
N GLY A 212 12.67 2.29 4.71
CA GLY A 212 13.63 1.57 3.88
C GLY A 212 12.99 0.45 3.07
N LEU A 213 12.06 -0.30 3.68
CA LEU A 213 11.31 -1.36 3.00
C LEU A 213 10.37 -0.78 1.94
N ASP A 214 9.59 0.27 2.26
CA ASP A 214 8.67 0.91 1.30
C ASP A 214 9.43 1.52 0.11
N GLN A 215 10.54 2.21 0.36
CA GLN A 215 11.40 2.74 -0.70
C GLN A 215 11.93 1.61 -1.60
N THR A 216 12.51 0.57 -1.01
CA THR A 216 13.09 -0.55 -1.79
C THR A 216 12.02 -1.29 -2.59
N CYS A 217 10.83 -1.48 -2.02
CA CYS A 217 9.69 -2.09 -2.72
C CYS A 217 9.25 -1.21 -3.90
N THR A 218 9.09 0.10 -3.69
CA THR A 218 8.68 1.04 -4.73
C THR A 218 9.67 1.08 -5.90
N GLU A 219 10.98 1.08 -5.62
CA GLU A 219 12.03 1.06 -6.63
C GLU A 219 12.01 -0.21 -7.50
N ARG A 220 11.61 -1.35 -6.91
CA ARG A 220 11.59 -2.66 -7.59
C ARG A 220 10.26 -2.99 -8.23
N MET A 221 9.19 -2.32 -7.82
CA MET A 221 7.82 -2.60 -8.23
C MET A 221 7.67 -2.65 -9.76
N GLY A 222 8.35 -1.77 -10.52
CA GLY A 222 8.29 -1.78 -11.99
C GLY A 222 8.80 -3.07 -12.67
N ARG A 223 9.53 -3.92 -11.94
CA ARG A 223 10.07 -5.21 -12.44
C ARG A 223 9.27 -6.41 -11.96
N TRP A 224 8.34 -6.22 -11.03
CA TRP A 224 7.57 -7.31 -10.44
C TRP A 224 6.42 -7.72 -11.35
N HIS A 225 6.12 -9.01 -11.34
CA HIS A 225 4.87 -9.51 -11.90
C HIS A 225 3.69 -9.07 -11.02
N ILE A 226 2.50 -8.98 -11.61
CA ILE A 226 1.28 -8.56 -10.92
C ILE A 226 0.99 -9.42 -9.67
N GLN A 227 1.28 -10.73 -9.72
CA GLN A 227 1.10 -11.62 -8.57
C GLN A 227 2.03 -11.24 -7.41
N GLN A 228 3.29 -10.91 -7.71
CA GLN A 228 4.27 -10.48 -6.70
C GLN A 228 3.87 -9.14 -6.10
N MET A 229 3.34 -8.22 -6.90
CA MET A 229 2.83 -6.94 -6.42
C MET A 229 1.69 -7.11 -5.42
N PHE A 230 0.71 -7.97 -5.73
CA PHE A 230 -0.40 -8.28 -4.82
C PHE A 230 0.11 -8.98 -3.56
N LEU A 231 1.04 -9.92 -3.69
CA LEU A 231 1.64 -10.60 -2.55
C LEU A 231 2.35 -9.61 -1.60
N VAL A 232 3.10 -8.64 -2.14
CA VAL A 232 3.74 -7.59 -1.34
C VAL A 232 2.70 -6.69 -0.68
N ALA A 233 1.62 -6.33 -1.38
CA ALA A 233 0.52 -5.57 -0.80
C ALA A 233 -0.12 -6.32 0.39
N ASP A 234 -0.37 -7.63 0.26
CA ASP A 234 -0.92 -8.45 1.34
C ASP A 234 -0.01 -8.45 2.59
N HIS A 235 1.31 -8.48 2.40
CA HIS A 235 2.28 -8.39 3.50
C HIS A 235 2.22 -7.04 4.21
N TRP A 236 2.06 -5.94 3.47
CA TRP A 236 1.87 -4.63 4.05
C TRP A 236 0.56 -4.54 4.84
N TYR A 237 -0.52 -5.19 4.39
CA TYR A 237 -1.79 -5.26 5.14
C TYR A 237 -1.67 -6.06 6.43
N ALA A 238 -0.72 -7.00 6.51
CA ALA A 238 -0.45 -7.78 7.73
C ALA A 238 0.32 -6.99 8.81
N LEU A 239 0.98 -5.88 8.46
CA LEU A 239 1.78 -5.06 9.38
C LEU A 239 0.98 -4.05 10.22
N ARG A 240 -0.35 -4.06 10.10
CA ARG A 240 -1.24 -3.04 10.65
C ARG A 240 -1.73 -3.36 12.06
#